data_AF-A0A4Q2D0Y8-F1
#
_entry.id   AF-A0A4Q2D0Y8-F1
#
_cell.length_a   1.000
_cell.length_b   1.000
_cell.length_c   1.000
_cell.angle_alpha   90.00
_cell.angle_beta   90.00
_cell.angle_gamma   90.00
#
_symmetry.space_group_name_H-M   'P 1'
#
loop_
_entity.id
_entity.type
_entity.pdbx_description
1 polymer ?
#
loop_
_entity_poly.entity_id
_entity_poly.type
_entity_poly.pdbx_seq_one_letter_code
_entity_poly.pdbx_strand_id
1 'polypeptide(L)'
;AIAALAHQYSAFSGTCRLVKRWFASHWLLGGHVSEEVVELLCAQFFVGDGKFVGSDAEIPASTLAVVPSTKERGFATVIRFLSEWKWEDGGLWVCLYGPRQEEEAEAEGASKPDLPKASTAGAWIVSTEVDQGGKVWSKGGPDAIVARRVCALAGATWKYLQTIEDGTFNVKGLFIHPTEDYDFLVQLNPSVLPRYVHNIAADEKLLSKSGKFANAVTKNQDQELVRPGFDPARSLFNDLQTTYSDTFRIFYDPYGGDMFGAVWDPTLKEPRSFRVLGGFSSVPTKEENGKAKDRGLVTLNDAVFNGHLTPCKV
;
A
#
# COMPACT_ATOMS: atom_id res chain seq x y z
N ALA A 1 0.35 -8.62 21.26
CA ALA A 1 0.16 -9.73 20.30
C ALA A 1 1.30 -9.81 19.27
N ILE A 2 1.43 -8.86 18.32
CA ILE A 2 2.40 -8.93 17.21
C ILE A 2 3.85 -9.19 17.66
N ALA A 3 4.34 -8.52 18.70
CA ALA A 3 5.68 -8.76 19.24
C ALA A 3 5.88 -10.19 19.76
N ALA A 4 4.87 -10.77 20.42
CA ALA A 4 4.92 -12.16 20.88
C ALA A 4 4.99 -13.14 19.70
N LEU A 5 4.25 -12.88 18.61
CA LEU A 5 4.34 -13.67 17.38
C LEU A 5 5.73 -13.61 16.75
N ALA A 6 6.40 -12.45 16.79
CA ALA A 6 7.77 -12.34 16.28
C ALA A 6 8.79 -13.13 17.12
N HIS A 7 8.55 -13.31 18.42
CA HIS A 7 9.37 -14.17 19.26
C HIS A 7 9.05 -15.66 19.06
N GLN A 8 7.78 -16.01 18.87
CA GLN A 8 7.34 -17.39 18.68
C GLN A 8 7.72 -17.94 17.31
N TYR A 9 7.59 -17.13 16.26
CA TYR A 9 7.84 -17.53 14.88
C TYR A 9 8.94 -16.68 14.25
N SER A 10 10.13 -17.27 14.12
CA SER A 10 11.32 -16.58 13.58
C SER A 10 11.12 -16.04 12.15
N ALA A 11 10.29 -16.68 11.33
CA ALA A 11 9.99 -16.26 9.98
C ALA A 11 9.03 -15.05 9.90
N PHE A 12 8.22 -14.80 10.95
CA PHE A 12 7.13 -13.81 10.91
C PHE A 12 7.61 -12.39 10.61
N SER A 13 8.65 -11.93 11.32
CA SER A 13 9.20 -10.59 11.10
C SER A 13 9.75 -10.43 9.68
N GLY A 14 10.43 -11.46 9.17
CA GLY A 14 10.93 -11.48 7.79
C GLY A 14 9.81 -11.44 6.75
N THR A 15 8.73 -12.20 6.97
CA THR A 15 7.54 -12.20 6.13
C THR A 15 6.88 -10.81 6.11
N CYS A 16 6.63 -10.21 7.27
CA CYS A 16 6.04 -8.87 7.35
C CYS A 16 6.87 -7.84 6.59
N ARG A 17 8.20 -7.88 6.72
CA ARG A 17 9.10 -6.97 6.01
C ARG A 17 9.06 -7.16 4.50
N LEU A 18 9.04 -8.39 4.00
CA LEU A 18 8.94 -8.67 2.56
C LEU A 18 7.59 -8.24 2.00
N VAL A 19 6.49 -8.55 2.70
CA VAL A 19 5.14 -8.18 2.26
C VAL A 19 4.96 -6.67 2.31
N LYS A 20 5.36 -5.98 3.38
CA LYS A 20 5.36 -4.51 3.42
C LYS A 20 6.22 -3.92 2.31
N ARG A 21 7.41 -4.47 2.03
CA ARG A 21 8.25 -4.01 0.93
C ARG A 21 7.55 -4.18 -0.42
N TRP A 22 6.81 -5.26 -0.63
CA TRP A 22 6.01 -5.48 -1.84
C TRP A 22 4.86 -4.49 -1.97
N PHE A 23 4.08 -4.26 -0.90
CA PHE A 23 3.04 -3.22 -0.92
C PHE A 23 3.63 -1.83 -1.17
N ALA A 24 4.79 -1.53 -0.59
CA ALA A 24 5.47 -0.25 -0.78
C ALA A 24 5.97 -0.11 -2.22
N SER A 25 6.66 -1.13 -2.74
CA SER A 25 7.22 -1.11 -4.09
C SER A 25 6.14 -0.94 -5.15
N HIS A 26 4.96 -1.53 -4.93
CA HIS A 26 3.78 -1.40 -5.79
C HIS A 26 2.90 -0.17 -5.49
N TRP A 27 3.42 0.76 -4.70
CA TRP A 27 2.85 2.09 -4.41
C TRP A 27 1.52 2.08 -3.64
N LEU A 28 1.32 1.06 -2.79
CA LEU A 28 0.09 0.85 -2.03
C LEU A 28 0.25 1.19 -0.54
N LEU A 29 1.46 0.99 0.02
CA LEU A 29 1.72 1.12 1.45
C LEU A 29 1.68 2.58 1.94
N GLY A 30 0.99 2.80 3.05
CA GLY A 30 0.95 4.06 3.79
C GLY A 30 0.09 5.16 3.15
N GLY A 31 -0.25 5.07 1.86
CA GLY A 31 -1.21 5.96 1.20
C GLY A 31 -2.60 5.33 1.06
N HIS A 32 -2.64 4.02 0.80
CA HIS A 32 -3.89 3.30 0.52
C HIS A 32 -4.11 2.07 1.40
N VAL A 33 -3.04 1.47 1.91
CA VAL A 33 -3.06 0.35 2.84
C VAL A 33 -2.16 0.67 4.03
N SER A 34 -2.68 0.56 5.24
CA SER A 34 -1.91 0.80 6.47
C SER A 34 -0.91 -0.33 6.73
N GLU A 35 0.16 -0.02 7.46
CA GLU A 35 1.16 -1.02 7.80
C GLU A 35 0.60 -2.11 8.71
N GLU A 36 -0.30 -1.72 9.62
CA GLU A 36 -0.93 -2.59 10.60
C GLU A 36 -1.82 -3.64 9.91
N VAL A 37 -2.59 -3.27 8.89
CA VAL A 37 -3.39 -4.25 8.13
C VAL A 37 -2.49 -5.26 7.42
N VAL A 38 -1.35 -4.83 6.87
CA VAL A 38 -0.38 -5.75 6.25
C VAL A 38 0.19 -6.73 7.27
N GLU A 39 0.48 -6.29 8.50
CA GLU A 39 0.93 -7.17 9.57
C GLU A 39 -0.15 -8.18 9.98
N LEU A 40 -1.42 -7.75 10.07
CA LEU A 40 -2.55 -8.63 10.37
C LEU A 40 -2.75 -9.71 9.29
N LEU A 41 -2.66 -9.32 8.01
CA LEU A 41 -2.72 -10.25 6.88
C LEU A 41 -1.60 -11.30 6.95
N CYS A 42 -0.40 -10.88 7.35
CA CYS A 42 0.71 -11.81 7.56
C CYS A 42 0.45 -12.72 8.76
N ALA A 43 -0.02 -12.16 9.88
CA ALA A 43 -0.19 -12.86 11.14
C ALA A 43 -1.13 -14.07 11.02
N GLN A 44 -2.17 -13.97 10.18
CA GLN A 44 -3.12 -15.06 9.94
C GLN A 44 -2.45 -16.41 9.63
N PHE A 45 -1.37 -16.40 8.84
CA PHE A 45 -0.68 -17.62 8.42
C PHE A 45 0.23 -18.23 9.49
N PHE A 46 0.45 -17.49 10.59
CA PHE A 46 1.22 -17.96 11.74
C PHE A 46 0.29 -18.37 12.89
N VAL A 47 -0.78 -17.62 13.14
CA VAL A 47 -1.72 -17.90 14.24
C VAL A 47 -2.76 -18.96 13.91
N GLY A 48 -3.17 -19.08 12.64
CA GLY A 48 -4.20 -20.04 12.22
C GLY A 48 -5.52 -19.84 12.98
N ASP A 49 -5.98 -20.88 13.69
CA ASP A 49 -7.20 -20.86 14.50
C ASP A 49 -6.98 -20.26 15.91
N GLY A 50 -5.76 -19.85 16.24
CA GLY A 50 -5.42 -19.19 17.51
C GLY A 50 -5.11 -20.15 18.66
N LYS A 51 -5.28 -21.47 18.50
CA LYS A 51 -5.15 -22.46 19.60
C LYS A 51 -3.81 -22.45 20.32
N PHE A 52 -2.74 -22.06 19.63
CA PHE A 52 -1.36 -22.08 20.15
C PHE A 52 -0.81 -20.68 20.47
N VAL A 53 -1.66 -19.65 20.39
CA VAL A 53 -1.25 -18.29 20.71
C VAL A 53 -1.14 -18.15 22.22
N GLY A 54 0.06 -17.82 22.71
CA GLY A 54 0.31 -17.64 24.15
C GLY A 54 0.31 -18.95 24.97
N SER A 55 0.25 -20.11 24.32
CA SER A 55 0.38 -21.40 25.02
C SER A 55 1.84 -21.84 25.10
N ASP A 56 2.29 -22.29 26.27
CA ASP A 56 3.58 -22.97 26.43
C ASP A 56 3.55 -24.43 25.94
N ALA A 57 2.39 -24.89 25.43
CA ALA A 57 2.22 -26.23 24.89
C ALA A 57 3.01 -26.43 23.60
N GLU A 58 3.60 -27.63 23.43
CA GLU A 58 4.25 -28.00 22.18
C GLU A 58 3.24 -27.96 21.02
N ILE A 59 3.57 -27.19 19.99
CA ILE A 59 2.75 -27.10 18.78
C ILE A 59 2.87 -28.43 18.03
N PRO A 60 1.76 -29.13 17.72
CA PRO A 60 1.79 -30.37 16.97
C PRO A 60 2.52 -30.21 15.64
N ALA A 61 3.29 -31.24 15.27
CA ALA A 61 4.05 -31.25 14.02
C ALA A 61 3.18 -31.03 12.76
N SER A 62 1.92 -31.49 12.79
CA SER A 62 0.95 -31.27 11.71
C SER A 62 0.60 -29.79 11.53
N THR A 63 0.46 -29.02 12.61
CA THR A 63 0.20 -27.58 12.56
C THR A 63 1.46 -26.82 12.13
N LEU A 64 2.62 -27.17 12.69
CA LEU A 64 3.91 -26.56 12.31
C LEU A 64 4.25 -26.76 10.84
N ALA A 65 3.86 -27.88 10.24
CA ALA A 65 4.08 -28.15 8.82
C ALA A 65 3.36 -27.16 7.89
N VAL A 66 2.27 -26.54 8.35
CA VAL A 66 1.47 -25.57 7.58
C VAL A 66 1.98 -24.14 7.80
N VAL A 67 2.49 -23.84 9.00
CA VAL A 67 3.03 -22.53 9.36
C VAL A 67 4.31 -22.24 8.55
N PRO A 68 4.46 -21.06 7.94
CA PRO A 68 5.67 -20.72 7.22
C PRO A 68 6.92 -20.76 8.11
N SER A 69 7.86 -21.64 7.77
CA SER A 69 9.15 -21.76 8.47
C SER A 69 10.23 -20.81 7.92
N THR A 70 10.00 -20.21 6.75
CA THR A 70 10.90 -19.21 6.14
C THR A 70 10.13 -17.97 5.71
N LYS A 71 10.83 -16.83 5.65
CA LYS A 71 10.25 -15.55 5.25
C LYS A 71 9.78 -15.57 3.80
N GLU A 72 10.48 -16.28 2.92
CA GLU A 72 10.16 -16.46 1.51
C GLU A 72 8.88 -17.28 1.34
N ARG A 73 8.74 -18.37 2.10
CA ARG A 73 7.50 -19.17 2.12
C ARG A 73 6.33 -18.34 2.63
N GLY A 74 6.52 -17.59 3.72
CA GLY A 74 5.48 -16.73 4.26
C GLY A 74 5.05 -15.64 3.26
N PHE A 75 6.02 -15.02 2.58
CA PHE A 75 5.75 -14.07 1.50
C PHE A 75 4.92 -14.71 0.38
N ALA A 76 5.36 -15.86 -0.15
CA ALA A 76 4.65 -16.57 -1.22
C ALA A 76 3.23 -16.97 -0.81
N THR A 77 3.03 -17.43 0.43
CA THR A 77 1.71 -17.76 0.98
C THR A 77 0.79 -16.55 1.02
N VAL A 78 1.28 -15.40 1.48
CA VAL A 78 0.49 -14.16 1.54
C VAL A 78 0.14 -13.65 0.13
N ILE A 79 1.09 -13.66 -0.81
CA ILE A 79 0.84 -13.26 -2.20
C ILE A 79 -0.21 -14.15 -2.85
N ARG A 80 -0.11 -15.48 -2.67
CA ARG A 80 -1.12 -16.41 -3.16
C ARG A 80 -2.50 -16.08 -2.58
N PHE A 81 -2.59 -15.91 -1.27
CA PHE A 81 -3.83 -15.52 -0.62
C PHE A 81 -4.42 -14.24 -1.22
N LEU A 82 -3.63 -13.17 -1.32
CA LEU A 82 -4.10 -11.90 -1.88
C LEU A 82 -4.59 -12.03 -3.34
N SER A 83 -3.98 -12.93 -4.12
CA SER A 83 -4.40 -13.19 -5.51
C SER A 83 -5.74 -13.92 -5.63
N GLU A 84 -6.09 -14.71 -4.61
CA GLU A 84 -7.31 -15.54 -4.58
C GLU A 84 -8.41 -14.92 -3.67
N TRP A 85 -8.07 -13.88 -2.89
CA TRP A 85 -8.95 -13.34 -1.86
C TRP A 85 -10.13 -12.56 -2.44
N LYS A 86 -11.34 -13.09 -2.21
CA LYS A 86 -12.62 -12.43 -2.48
C LYS A 86 -13.11 -11.71 -1.24
N TRP A 87 -12.59 -10.50 -1.02
CA TRP A 87 -12.94 -9.69 0.14
C TRP A 87 -14.42 -9.28 0.16
N GLU A 88 -15.12 -9.35 -0.97
CA GLU A 88 -16.58 -9.14 -1.05
C GLU A 88 -17.38 -10.23 -0.32
N ASP A 89 -16.86 -11.46 -0.27
CA ASP A 89 -17.56 -12.62 0.30
C ASP A 89 -17.47 -12.66 1.83
N GLY A 90 -16.61 -11.83 2.43
CA GLY A 90 -16.44 -11.73 3.87
C GLY A 90 -15.07 -11.16 4.27
N GLY A 91 -15.01 -10.63 5.49
CA GLY A 91 -13.75 -10.17 6.10
C GLY A 91 -12.77 -11.30 6.39
N LEU A 92 -11.63 -10.94 6.95
CA LEU A 92 -10.64 -11.86 7.52
C LEU A 92 -10.69 -11.78 9.04
N TRP A 93 -10.78 -12.92 9.73
CA TRP A 93 -10.61 -12.99 11.18
C TRP A 93 -9.17 -13.43 11.51
N VAL A 94 -8.50 -12.69 12.40
CA VAL A 94 -7.12 -12.96 12.83
C VAL A 94 -7.10 -13.15 14.35
N CYS A 95 -6.83 -14.37 14.81
CA CYS A 95 -6.76 -14.73 16.23
C CYS A 95 -5.41 -14.31 16.84
N LEU A 96 -5.31 -13.07 17.35
CA LEU A 96 -4.07 -12.52 17.89
C LEU A 96 -3.82 -12.79 19.37
N TYR A 97 -4.86 -13.15 20.12
CA TYR A 97 -4.83 -13.25 21.58
C TYR A 97 -5.18 -14.64 22.12
N GLY A 98 -5.58 -15.58 21.25
CA GLY A 98 -5.89 -16.95 21.64
C GLY A 98 -7.14 -17.48 20.92
N PRO A 99 -7.51 -18.74 21.16
CA PRO A 99 -8.84 -19.20 20.78
C PRO A 99 -9.88 -18.44 21.61
N ARG A 100 -11.00 -18.07 21.00
CA ARG A 100 -12.15 -17.53 21.72
C ARG A 100 -12.58 -18.54 22.80
N GLN A 101 -12.76 -18.11 24.04
CA GLN A 101 -13.31 -18.97 25.08
C GLN A 101 -14.71 -19.44 24.64
N GLU A 102 -14.96 -20.75 24.68
CA GLU A 102 -16.20 -21.37 24.18
C GLU A 102 -17.46 -20.76 24.84
N GLU A 103 -17.36 -20.32 26.10
CA GLU A 103 -18.43 -19.65 26.85
C GLU A 103 -18.88 -18.32 26.21
N GLU A 104 -17.96 -17.56 25.60
CA GLU A 104 -18.30 -16.31 24.88
C GLU A 104 -18.84 -16.58 23.47
N ALA A 105 -18.53 -17.73 22.88
CA ALA A 105 -19.04 -18.15 21.57
C ALA A 105 -20.46 -18.73 21.66
N GLU A 106 -20.77 -19.44 22.75
CA GLU A 106 -22.11 -19.97 23.06
C GLU A 106 -23.10 -18.86 23.44
N ALA A 107 -22.67 -17.84 24.19
CA ALA A 107 -23.51 -16.69 24.55
C ALA A 107 -23.96 -15.85 23.33
N GLU A 108 -23.18 -15.86 22.24
CA GLU A 108 -23.48 -15.18 20.98
C GLU A 108 -24.07 -16.08 19.89
N GLY A 109 -24.25 -17.39 20.15
CA GLY A 109 -24.86 -18.33 19.20
C GLY A 109 -24.10 -18.46 17.86
N ALA A 110 -22.80 -18.17 17.83
CA ALA A 110 -22.05 -17.96 16.59
C ALA A 110 -21.06 -19.11 16.29
N SER A 111 -21.48 -20.07 15.45
CA SER A 111 -20.54 -20.90 14.69
C SER A 111 -19.85 -20.01 13.65
N LYS A 112 -18.65 -19.50 13.98
CA LYS A 112 -17.92 -18.40 13.33
C LYS A 112 -18.63 -17.04 13.50
N PRO A 113 -17.92 -15.97 13.88
CA PRO A 113 -18.53 -14.64 13.91
C PRO A 113 -19.02 -14.29 12.50
N ASP A 114 -20.26 -13.83 12.38
CA ASP A 114 -20.79 -13.25 11.15
C ASP A 114 -19.95 -12.00 10.83
N LEU A 115 -18.95 -12.17 9.97
CA LEU A 115 -18.02 -11.09 9.66
C LEU A 115 -18.80 -9.98 8.96
N PRO A 116 -18.60 -8.71 9.35
CA PRO A 116 -19.27 -7.62 8.69
C PRO A 116 -18.91 -7.62 7.20
N LYS A 117 -19.89 -7.31 6.35
CA LYS A 117 -19.68 -7.20 4.90
C LYS A 117 -19.00 -5.88 4.57
N ALA A 118 -18.16 -5.90 3.54
CA ALA A 118 -17.45 -4.72 3.05
C ALA A 118 -18.44 -3.58 2.76
N SER A 119 -18.09 -2.36 3.18
CA SER A 119 -18.90 -1.15 2.97
C SER A 119 -18.21 -0.23 1.96
N THR A 120 -18.93 0.72 1.38
CA THR A 120 -18.38 1.70 0.42
C THR A 120 -17.16 2.48 0.94
N ALA A 121 -17.01 2.64 2.26
CA ALA A 121 -15.90 3.36 2.87
C ALA A 121 -14.58 2.56 3.02
N GLY A 122 -14.60 1.24 2.83
CA GLY A 122 -13.41 0.39 2.98
C GLY A 122 -13.69 -1.04 2.53
N ALA A 123 -12.87 -1.54 1.59
CA ALA A 123 -13.05 -2.84 0.98
C ALA A 123 -12.64 -3.98 1.93
N TRP A 124 -11.59 -3.76 2.72
CA TRP A 124 -11.08 -4.79 3.62
C TRP A 124 -11.66 -4.67 5.02
N ILE A 125 -12.05 -5.82 5.57
CA ILE A 125 -12.46 -5.98 6.94
C ILE A 125 -11.52 -7.02 7.54
N VAL A 126 -10.70 -6.61 8.50
CA VAL A 126 -9.73 -7.49 9.16
C VAL A 126 -9.99 -7.42 10.65
N SER A 127 -10.76 -8.39 11.15
CA SER A 127 -11.25 -8.44 12.52
C SER A 127 -10.29 -9.19 13.42
N THR A 128 -10.24 -8.75 14.67
CA THR A 128 -9.49 -9.39 15.75
C THR A 128 -10.37 -9.45 17.00
N GLU A 129 -9.91 -10.10 18.05
CA GLU A 129 -10.62 -10.19 19.33
C GLU A 129 -10.89 -8.80 19.93
N VAL A 130 -10.00 -7.83 19.70
CA VAL A 130 -10.14 -6.45 20.20
C VAL A 130 -10.77 -5.49 19.19
N ASP A 131 -10.93 -5.90 17.94
CA ASP A 131 -11.58 -5.15 16.86
C ASP A 131 -12.50 -6.09 16.07
N GLN A 132 -13.65 -6.43 16.66
CA GLN A 132 -14.64 -7.30 16.02
C GLN A 132 -15.27 -6.68 14.77
N GLY A 133 -15.27 -5.35 14.67
CA GLY A 133 -15.74 -4.64 13.48
C GLY A 133 -14.74 -4.71 12.32
N GLY A 134 -13.47 -5.00 12.61
CA GLY A 134 -12.39 -5.17 11.65
C GLY A 134 -12.09 -3.94 10.81
N LYS A 135 -12.37 -2.75 11.34
CA LYS A 135 -12.27 -1.46 10.64
C LYS A 135 -11.24 -0.52 11.25
N VAL A 136 -10.71 -0.79 12.44
CA VAL A 136 -9.78 0.12 13.13
C VAL A 136 -8.58 0.44 12.23
N TRP A 137 -8.04 -0.58 11.57
CA TRP A 137 -6.83 -0.44 10.74
C TRP A 137 -7.11 -0.31 9.24
N SER A 138 -8.32 -0.65 8.76
CA SER A 138 -8.70 -0.59 7.34
C SER A 138 -9.65 0.57 6.98
N LYS A 139 -10.01 1.44 7.94
CA LYS A 139 -10.89 2.59 7.70
C LYS A 139 -10.32 3.57 6.67
N GLY A 140 -9.01 3.76 6.63
CA GLY A 140 -8.32 4.65 5.68
C GLY A 140 -8.13 4.04 4.29
N GLY A 141 -8.53 2.78 4.10
CA GLY A 141 -8.32 2.02 2.88
C GLY A 141 -7.81 0.60 3.14
N PRO A 142 -7.74 -0.24 2.10
CA PRO A 142 -7.98 0.12 0.71
C PRO A 142 -9.47 0.26 0.39
N ASP A 143 -9.79 1.07 -0.62
CA ASP A 143 -11.11 1.01 -1.24
C ASP A 143 -11.19 -0.11 -2.29
N ALA A 144 -12.37 -0.27 -2.90
CA ALA A 144 -12.62 -1.37 -3.82
C ALA A 144 -11.72 -1.34 -5.08
N ILE A 145 -11.29 -0.15 -5.53
CA ILE A 145 -10.42 -0.01 -6.70
C ILE A 145 -9.02 -0.47 -6.32
N VAL A 146 -8.50 0.04 -5.21
CA VAL A 146 -7.17 -0.34 -4.71
C VAL A 146 -7.15 -1.82 -4.34
N ALA A 147 -8.18 -2.35 -3.68
CA ALA A 147 -8.25 -3.77 -3.33
C ALA A 147 -8.20 -4.69 -4.56
N ARG A 148 -8.93 -4.36 -5.64
CA ARG A 148 -8.84 -5.10 -6.91
C ARG A 148 -7.46 -4.98 -7.54
N ARG A 149 -6.85 -3.81 -7.46
CA ARG A 149 -5.47 -3.60 -7.92
C ARG A 149 -4.48 -4.48 -7.15
N VAL A 150 -4.63 -4.60 -5.83
CA VAL A 150 -3.83 -5.51 -5.00
C VAL A 150 -3.98 -6.95 -5.49
N CYS A 151 -5.21 -7.43 -5.70
CA CYS A 151 -5.47 -8.78 -6.22
C CYS A 151 -4.83 -9.01 -7.59
N ALA A 152 -4.93 -8.04 -8.51
CA ALA A 152 -4.35 -8.13 -9.84
C ALA A 152 -2.81 -8.19 -9.80
N LEU A 153 -2.17 -7.32 -9.01
CA LEU A 153 -0.73 -7.31 -8.81
C LEU A 153 -0.25 -8.59 -8.11
N ALA A 154 -0.98 -9.07 -7.11
CA ALA A 154 -0.68 -10.31 -6.41
C ALA A 154 -0.78 -11.51 -7.37
N GLY A 155 -1.80 -11.55 -8.24
CA GLY A 155 -1.95 -12.57 -9.28
C GLY A 155 -0.81 -12.56 -10.31
N ALA A 156 -0.39 -11.37 -10.75
CA ALA A 156 0.78 -11.23 -11.62
C ALA A 156 2.07 -11.68 -10.92
N THR A 157 2.25 -11.27 -9.66
CA THR A 157 3.40 -11.67 -8.82
C THR A 157 3.43 -13.18 -8.61
N TRP A 158 2.28 -13.82 -8.34
CA TRP A 158 2.16 -15.26 -8.16
C TRP A 158 2.54 -16.04 -9.43
N LYS A 159 2.04 -15.59 -10.59
CA LYS A 159 2.44 -16.17 -11.89
C LYS A 159 3.94 -16.00 -12.15
N TYR A 160 4.50 -14.83 -11.81
CA TYR A 160 5.93 -14.60 -11.96
C TYR A 160 6.79 -15.44 -11.00
N LEU A 161 6.30 -15.74 -9.79
CA LEU A 161 6.98 -16.68 -8.88
C LEU A 161 7.05 -18.11 -9.44
N GLN A 162 6.11 -18.51 -10.30
CA GLN A 162 6.12 -19.86 -10.89
C GLN A 162 7.24 -20.04 -11.92
N THR A 163 7.77 -18.95 -12.50
CA THR A 163 8.89 -19.02 -13.46
C THR A 163 10.25 -19.30 -12.81
N ILE A 164 10.29 -19.48 -11.48
CA ILE A 164 11.49 -19.95 -10.76
C ILE A 164 11.98 -21.27 -11.33
N GLU A 165 11.06 -22.17 -11.70
CA GLU A 165 11.38 -23.48 -12.27
C GLU A 165 12.05 -23.37 -13.65
N ASP A 166 11.75 -22.29 -14.39
CA ASP A 166 12.29 -22.02 -15.73
C ASP A 166 13.69 -21.37 -15.70
N GLY A 167 14.20 -21.00 -14.52
CA GLY A 167 15.52 -20.37 -14.34
C GLY A 167 15.63 -18.92 -14.81
N THR A 168 14.54 -18.31 -15.29
CA THR A 168 14.49 -16.90 -15.75
C THR A 168 14.09 -15.91 -14.65
N PHE A 169 13.85 -16.43 -13.44
CA PHE A 169 13.35 -15.65 -12.32
C PHE A 169 14.38 -14.65 -11.78
N ASN A 170 13.98 -13.37 -11.72
CA ASN A 170 14.73 -12.31 -11.07
C ASN A 170 13.93 -11.78 -9.87
N VAL A 171 14.50 -11.92 -8.68
CA VAL A 171 13.86 -11.47 -7.42
C VAL A 171 13.44 -9.99 -7.48
N LYS A 172 14.25 -9.11 -8.08
CA LYS A 172 13.93 -7.68 -8.18
C LYS A 172 12.65 -7.46 -8.98
N GLY A 173 12.37 -8.29 -9.99
CA GLY A 173 11.18 -8.22 -10.84
C GLY A 173 9.87 -8.28 -10.05
N LEU A 174 9.84 -8.98 -8.90
CA LEU A 174 8.67 -9.05 -8.01
C LEU A 174 8.27 -7.69 -7.42
N PHE A 175 9.22 -6.76 -7.35
CA PHE A 175 9.06 -5.46 -6.70
C PHE A 175 9.03 -4.30 -7.71
N ILE A 176 9.22 -4.58 -9.01
CA ILE A 176 9.12 -3.52 -10.03
C ILE A 176 7.65 -3.22 -10.29
N HIS A 177 7.26 -1.97 -10.10
CA HIS A 177 5.88 -1.51 -10.29
C HIS A 177 5.60 -1.17 -11.77
N PRO A 178 4.51 -1.68 -12.37
CA PRO A 178 4.09 -1.26 -13.70
C PRO A 178 3.52 0.17 -13.67
N THR A 179 4.00 1.03 -14.57
CA THR A 179 3.63 2.46 -14.61
C THR A 179 2.70 2.83 -15.78
N GLU A 180 2.35 1.88 -16.65
CA GLU A 180 1.60 2.13 -17.89
C GLU A 180 0.15 2.56 -17.65
N ASP A 181 -0.45 2.15 -16.53
CA ASP A 181 -1.86 2.40 -16.21
C ASP A 181 -2.13 3.75 -15.51
N TYR A 182 -1.12 4.63 -15.42
CA TYR A 182 -1.27 5.97 -14.82
C TYR A 182 -1.50 7.04 -15.88
N ASP A 183 -2.39 7.99 -15.59
CA ASP A 183 -2.64 9.12 -16.49
C ASP A 183 -1.42 10.06 -16.55
N PHE A 184 -0.70 10.22 -15.43
CA PHE A 184 0.56 10.96 -15.41
C PHE A 184 1.52 10.46 -14.32
N LEU A 185 2.80 10.71 -14.56
CA LEU A 185 3.91 10.38 -13.67
C LEU A 185 4.69 11.65 -13.32
N VAL A 186 5.07 11.80 -12.05
CA VAL A 186 5.89 12.92 -11.57
C VAL A 186 7.21 12.36 -11.06
N GLN A 187 8.30 12.65 -11.78
CA GLN A 187 9.65 12.29 -11.34
C GLN A 187 10.15 13.25 -10.27
N LEU A 188 10.69 12.70 -9.19
CA LEU A 188 11.32 13.43 -8.11
C LEU A 188 12.84 13.42 -8.32
N ASN A 189 13.52 14.46 -7.82
CA ASN A 189 14.98 14.50 -7.87
C ASN A 189 15.57 13.57 -6.80
N PRO A 190 16.27 12.46 -7.16
CA PRO A 190 16.79 11.51 -6.17
C PRO A 190 17.77 12.11 -5.17
N SER A 191 18.50 13.16 -5.55
CA SER A 191 19.53 13.81 -4.72
C SER A 191 18.98 14.45 -3.44
N VAL A 192 17.68 14.75 -3.39
CA VAL A 192 17.03 15.34 -2.20
C VAL A 192 16.21 14.32 -1.42
N LEU A 193 16.15 13.06 -1.87
CA LEU A 193 15.34 12.02 -1.26
C LEU A 193 16.15 11.24 -0.21
N PRO A 194 15.77 11.30 1.08
CA PRO A 194 16.54 10.65 2.14
C PRO A 194 16.52 9.12 2.07
N ARG A 195 15.51 8.54 1.38
CA ARG A 195 15.31 7.09 1.29
C ARG A 195 15.71 6.48 -0.05
N TYR A 196 16.29 7.25 -0.98
CA TYR A 196 16.62 6.75 -2.33
C TYR A 196 17.56 5.53 -2.30
N VAL A 197 18.37 5.39 -1.25
CA VAL A 197 19.23 4.20 -1.01
C VAL A 197 18.46 2.89 -0.97
N HIS A 198 17.16 2.93 -0.65
CA HIS A 198 16.29 1.75 -0.58
C HIS A 198 15.59 1.45 -1.91
N ASN A 199 15.75 2.28 -2.95
CA ASN A 199 15.14 2.07 -4.26
C ASN A 199 15.59 0.72 -4.86
N ILE A 200 14.67 -0.02 -5.49
CA ILE A 200 14.92 -1.36 -6.04
C ILE A 200 15.89 -1.31 -7.24
N ALA A 201 15.83 -0.23 -7.99
CA ALA A 201 16.60 0.04 -9.19
C ALA A 201 17.40 1.35 -9.03
N ALA A 202 17.96 1.60 -7.85
CA ALA A 202 18.77 2.79 -7.58
C ALA A 202 19.96 2.92 -8.54
N ASP A 203 20.17 4.12 -9.08
CA ASP A 203 21.43 4.46 -9.77
C ASP A 203 22.57 4.55 -8.75
N GLU A 204 23.51 3.60 -8.81
CA GLU A 204 24.68 3.51 -7.95
C GLU A 204 25.52 4.80 -7.93
N LYS A 205 25.56 5.54 -9.04
CA LYS A 205 26.32 6.80 -9.15
C LYS A 205 25.77 7.86 -8.19
N LEU A 206 24.46 7.90 -8.01
CA LEU A 206 23.78 8.83 -7.10
C LEU A 206 23.92 8.41 -5.63
N LEU A 207 24.19 7.13 -5.37
CA LEU A 207 24.43 6.62 -4.01
C LEU A 207 25.86 6.87 -3.52
N SER A 208 26.81 6.94 -4.45
CA SER A 208 28.21 7.21 -4.10
C SER A 208 28.40 8.68 -3.71
N LYS A 209 28.30 8.99 -2.41
CA LYS A 209 28.90 10.23 -1.89
C LYS A 209 30.41 10.10 -2.06
N SER A 210 30.98 10.93 -2.94
CA SER A 210 32.44 11.04 -3.13
C SER A 210 33.10 11.47 -1.82
N GLY A 211 33.54 10.50 -1.02
CA GLY A 211 34.23 10.72 0.24
C GLY A 211 34.92 9.44 0.69
N LYS A 212 36.25 9.46 0.81
CA LYS A 212 37.09 8.32 1.19
C LYS A 212 36.78 7.71 2.57
N PHE A 213 35.99 8.39 3.41
CA PHE A 213 35.66 7.93 4.76
C PHE A 213 34.20 8.25 5.10
N ALA A 214 33.42 7.24 5.47
CA ALA A 214 32.02 7.38 5.87
C ALA A 214 31.80 8.29 7.09
N ASN A 215 32.86 8.54 7.88
CA ASN A 215 32.81 9.30 9.13
C ASN A 215 33.44 10.70 9.01
N ALA A 216 34.03 11.04 7.86
CA ALA A 216 34.63 12.35 7.65
C ALA A 216 33.53 13.35 7.27
N VAL A 217 32.70 13.71 8.26
CA VAL A 217 31.80 14.86 8.13
C VAL A 217 32.69 16.09 7.99
N THR A 218 32.75 16.65 6.79
CA THR A 218 33.46 17.88 6.49
C THR A 218 32.93 18.96 7.44
N LYS A 219 33.74 19.40 8.40
CA LYS A 219 33.41 20.41 9.44
C LYS A 219 33.00 21.79 8.90
N ASN A 220 32.86 21.95 7.57
CA ASN A 220 32.66 23.22 6.87
C ASN A 220 31.34 23.29 6.08
N GLN A 221 30.41 22.35 6.26
CA GLN A 221 29.03 22.61 5.88
C GLN A 221 28.38 23.29 7.08
N ASP A 222 28.07 24.58 6.93
CA ASP A 222 27.15 25.32 7.80
C ASP A 222 26.08 24.37 8.30
N GLN A 223 25.84 24.35 9.61
CA GLN A 223 24.86 23.52 10.31
C GLN A 223 23.64 23.20 9.43
N GLU A 224 23.74 22.17 8.57
CA GLU A 224 22.60 21.62 7.88
C GLU A 224 21.78 21.07 9.02
N LEU A 225 20.73 21.80 9.37
CA LEU A 225 19.79 21.43 10.43
C LEU A 225 19.36 20.01 10.09
N VAL A 226 19.93 19.04 10.79
CA VAL A 226 19.48 17.66 10.68
C VAL A 226 18.01 17.72 11.08
N ARG A 227 17.13 17.28 10.18
CA ARG A 227 15.69 17.19 10.43
C ARG A 227 15.34 15.70 10.52
N PRO A 228 15.56 15.05 11.68
CA PRO A 228 15.20 13.65 11.85
C PRO A 228 13.73 13.43 11.48
N GLY A 229 13.47 12.42 10.66
CA GLY A 229 12.11 12.09 10.22
C GLY A 229 11.54 12.98 9.12
N PHE A 230 12.24 14.03 8.67
CA PHE A 230 11.81 14.81 7.51
C PHE A 230 12.06 14.05 6.21
N ASP A 231 10.98 13.78 5.48
CA ASP A 231 11.00 13.19 4.15
C ASP A 231 10.19 14.09 3.21
N PRO A 232 10.83 14.85 2.30
CA PRO A 232 10.12 15.81 1.46
C PRO A 232 9.15 15.14 0.49
N ALA A 233 9.48 13.94 -0.01
CA ALA A 233 8.57 13.21 -0.89
C ALA A 233 7.34 12.74 -0.12
N ARG A 234 7.51 12.20 1.09
CA ARG A 234 6.38 11.75 1.91
C ARG A 234 5.46 12.91 2.29
N SER A 235 6.02 14.04 2.69
CA SER A 235 5.24 15.24 3.02
C SER A 235 4.46 15.76 1.82
N LEU A 236 5.13 15.90 0.66
CA LEU A 236 4.48 16.32 -0.58
C LEU A 236 3.36 15.36 -1.01
N PHE A 237 3.61 14.04 -0.90
CA PHE A 237 2.60 13.03 -1.20
C PHE A 237 1.35 13.19 -0.34
N ASN A 238 1.51 13.37 0.98
CA ASN A 238 0.38 13.56 1.90
C ASN A 238 -0.41 14.83 1.59
N ASP A 239 0.29 15.93 1.28
CA ASP A 239 -0.33 17.21 0.93
C ASP A 239 -1.13 17.08 -0.37
N LEU A 240 -0.55 16.44 -1.41
CA LEU A 240 -1.24 16.20 -2.69
C LEU A 240 -2.44 15.26 -2.52
N GLN A 241 -2.29 14.17 -1.77
CA GLN A 241 -3.36 13.22 -1.52
C GLN A 241 -4.54 13.87 -0.80
N THR A 242 -4.27 14.75 0.17
CA THR A 242 -5.32 15.46 0.92
C THR A 242 -5.98 16.53 0.06
N THR A 243 -5.17 17.37 -0.59
CA THR A 243 -5.63 18.56 -1.33
C THR A 243 -6.40 18.20 -2.60
N TYR A 244 -5.98 17.14 -3.30
CA TYR A 244 -6.53 16.76 -4.60
C TYR A 244 -7.31 15.44 -4.56
N SER A 245 -7.78 15.02 -3.38
CA SER A 245 -8.59 13.81 -3.18
C SER A 245 -9.84 13.75 -4.08
N ASP A 246 -10.45 14.90 -4.37
CA ASP A 246 -11.60 15.04 -5.28
C ASP A 246 -11.21 15.13 -6.76
N THR A 247 -9.92 15.20 -7.09
CA THR A 247 -9.41 15.41 -8.46
C THR A 247 -8.71 14.18 -9.03
N PHE A 248 -7.75 13.63 -8.29
CA PHE A 248 -6.98 12.46 -8.72
C PHE A 248 -6.56 11.63 -7.51
N ARG A 249 -6.23 10.38 -7.79
CA ARG A 249 -5.64 9.45 -6.83
C ARG A 249 -4.17 9.33 -7.12
N ILE A 250 -3.34 9.57 -6.12
CA ILE A 250 -1.88 9.53 -6.22
C ILE A 250 -1.31 8.32 -5.48
N PHE A 251 -0.22 7.77 -6.00
CA PHE A 251 0.42 6.53 -5.55
C PHE A 251 1.94 6.74 -5.51
N TYR A 252 2.61 6.25 -4.46
CA TYR A 252 4.08 6.22 -4.40
C TYR A 252 4.65 5.15 -3.47
N ASP A 253 5.94 4.80 -3.67
CA ASP A 253 6.71 3.91 -2.79
C ASP A 253 7.35 4.67 -1.61
N PRO A 254 6.84 4.51 -0.37
CA PRO A 254 7.42 5.14 0.82
C PRO A 254 8.85 4.72 1.15
N TYR A 255 9.32 3.60 0.60
CA TYR A 255 10.62 3.02 0.88
C TYR A 255 11.54 3.13 -0.34
N GLY A 256 11.81 4.37 -0.75
CA GLY A 256 12.82 4.68 -1.77
C GLY A 256 12.27 5.00 -3.16
N GLY A 257 10.96 5.17 -3.30
CA GLY A 257 10.37 5.70 -4.52
C GLY A 257 10.88 7.09 -4.84
N ASP A 258 11.13 7.32 -6.12
CA ASP A 258 11.57 8.57 -6.73
C ASP A 258 10.55 9.09 -7.76
N MET A 259 9.34 8.55 -7.74
CA MET A 259 8.28 8.91 -8.67
C MET A 259 6.91 8.80 -7.99
N PHE A 260 6.00 9.69 -8.38
CA PHE A 260 4.58 9.57 -8.11
C PHE A 260 3.84 9.16 -9.38
N GLY A 261 2.84 8.30 -9.25
CA GLY A 261 1.86 8.08 -10.31
C GLY A 261 0.48 8.53 -9.87
N ALA A 262 -0.29 9.08 -10.80
CA ALA A 262 -1.63 9.53 -10.51
C ALA A 262 -2.63 9.11 -11.60
N VAL A 263 -3.87 8.92 -11.15
CA VAL A 263 -5.02 8.57 -12.00
C VAL A 263 -6.14 9.58 -11.71
N TRP A 264 -6.65 10.22 -12.74
CA TRP A 264 -7.76 11.17 -12.63
C TRP A 264 -9.02 10.47 -12.15
N ASP A 265 -9.86 11.18 -11.39
CA ASP A 265 -11.22 10.70 -11.18
C ASP A 265 -11.95 10.66 -12.54
N PRO A 266 -12.38 9.46 -13.01
CA PRO A 266 -13.00 9.32 -14.33
C PRO A 266 -14.26 10.16 -14.47
N THR A 267 -14.93 10.47 -13.36
CA THR A 267 -16.14 11.29 -13.37
C THR A 267 -15.84 12.72 -13.83
N LEU A 268 -14.62 13.24 -13.65
CA LEU A 268 -14.22 14.62 -14.01
C LEU A 268 -14.02 14.84 -15.50
N LYS A 269 -13.97 13.76 -16.28
CA LYS A 269 -13.89 13.83 -17.75
C LYS A 269 -15.21 14.29 -18.37
N GLU A 270 -16.33 14.12 -17.66
CA GLU A 270 -17.66 14.55 -18.13
C GLU A 270 -17.91 16.05 -17.85
N PRO A 271 -18.48 16.82 -18.80
CA PRO A 271 -18.85 18.21 -18.56
C PRO A 271 -19.89 18.37 -17.44
N ARG A 272 -19.65 19.30 -16.51
CA ARG A 272 -20.53 19.56 -15.37
C ARG A 272 -20.86 21.03 -15.22
N SER A 273 -21.97 21.36 -14.57
CA SER A 273 -22.28 22.77 -14.23
C SER A 273 -21.22 23.36 -13.30
N PHE A 274 -20.75 24.57 -13.59
CA PHE A 274 -19.82 25.28 -12.71
C PHE A 274 -20.39 25.47 -11.30
N ARG A 275 -19.53 25.26 -10.28
CA ARG A 275 -19.80 25.50 -8.86
C ARG A 275 -18.57 26.11 -8.21
N VAL A 276 -18.77 27.11 -7.35
CA VAL A 276 -17.69 27.85 -6.66
C VAL A 276 -16.81 26.93 -5.79
N LEU A 277 -17.38 25.87 -5.24
CA LEU A 277 -16.69 24.84 -4.45
C LEU A 277 -16.66 23.51 -5.21
N GLY A 278 -16.24 23.56 -6.48
CA GLY A 278 -16.19 22.38 -7.36
C GLY A 278 -15.12 21.36 -6.96
N GLY A 279 -14.07 21.76 -6.24
CA GLY A 279 -13.03 20.86 -5.73
C GLY A 279 -11.97 20.44 -6.76
N PHE A 280 -11.99 20.98 -7.98
CA PHE A 280 -11.01 20.68 -9.02
C PHE A 280 -10.72 21.89 -9.92
N SER A 281 -9.57 21.87 -10.59
CA SER A 281 -9.20 22.87 -11.60
C SER A 281 -10.00 22.65 -12.88
N SER A 282 -10.86 23.61 -13.23
CA SER A 282 -11.82 23.46 -14.32
C SER A 282 -11.63 24.50 -15.44
N VAL A 283 -11.91 24.10 -16.68
CA VAL A 283 -11.92 24.97 -17.87
C VAL A 283 -13.34 24.99 -18.47
N PRO A 284 -13.84 26.14 -18.96
CA PRO A 284 -15.15 26.20 -19.60
C PRO A 284 -15.17 25.44 -20.93
N THR A 285 -16.21 24.67 -21.16
CA THR A 285 -16.46 23.99 -22.43
C THR A 285 -17.24 24.90 -23.38
N LYS A 286 -16.79 25.02 -24.63
CA LYS A 286 -17.56 25.72 -25.68
C LYS A 286 -18.68 24.80 -26.16
N GLU A 287 -19.93 25.24 -26.09
CA GLU A 287 -21.05 24.53 -26.71
C GLU A 287 -20.95 24.65 -28.25
N GLU A 288 -20.90 23.52 -28.97
CA GLU A 288 -20.89 23.51 -30.45
C GLU A 288 -22.26 23.83 -31.07
N ASN A 289 -23.36 23.83 -30.30
CA ASN A 289 -24.71 24.05 -30.83
C ASN A 289 -25.51 25.03 -29.95
N GLY A 290 -25.50 26.31 -30.34
CA GLY A 290 -26.06 27.45 -29.59
C GLY A 290 -27.58 27.53 -29.46
N LYS A 291 -28.23 26.52 -28.87
CA LYS A 291 -29.68 26.55 -28.54
C LYS A 291 -30.08 26.00 -27.17
N ALA A 292 -29.13 25.70 -26.27
CA ALA A 292 -29.45 25.38 -24.89
C ALA A 292 -29.12 26.57 -23.97
N LYS A 293 -29.88 26.73 -22.87
CA LYS A 293 -29.56 27.73 -21.83
C LYS A 293 -28.11 27.53 -21.41
N ASP A 294 -27.30 28.58 -21.53
CA ASP A 294 -25.89 28.64 -21.13
C ASP A 294 -25.73 28.18 -19.68
N ARG A 295 -25.46 26.88 -19.49
CA ARG A 295 -25.38 26.25 -18.16
C ARG A 295 -23.99 26.43 -17.52
N GLY A 296 -23.10 27.22 -18.16
CA GLY A 296 -21.74 27.43 -17.68
C GLY A 296 -21.04 26.10 -17.41
N LEU A 297 -21.03 25.21 -18.41
CA LEU A 297 -20.43 23.89 -18.29
C LEU A 297 -18.90 24.00 -18.24
N VAL A 298 -18.30 23.21 -17.36
CA VAL A 298 -16.86 23.12 -17.15
C VAL A 298 -16.41 21.66 -17.12
N THR A 299 -15.19 21.42 -17.58
CA THR A 299 -14.49 20.12 -17.54
C THR A 299 -13.17 20.26 -16.81
N LEU A 300 -12.54 19.13 -16.46
CA LEU A 300 -11.18 19.13 -15.91
C LEU A 300 -10.21 19.89 -16.82
N ASN A 301 -9.34 20.69 -16.21
CA ASN A 301 -8.29 21.39 -16.92
C ASN A 301 -7.05 20.50 -17.09
N ASP A 302 -7.04 19.68 -18.14
CA ASP A 302 -5.92 18.78 -18.47
C ASP A 302 -4.63 19.54 -18.84
N ALA A 303 -4.72 20.84 -19.16
CA ALA A 303 -3.56 21.65 -19.53
C ALA A 303 -2.65 22.01 -18.35
N VAL A 304 -3.10 21.85 -17.10
CA VAL A 304 -2.33 22.21 -15.89
C VAL A 304 -1.01 21.42 -15.81
N PHE A 305 -0.99 20.17 -16.26
CA PHE A 305 0.20 19.33 -16.20
C PHE A 305 0.99 19.30 -17.52
N ASN A 306 0.35 19.62 -18.64
CA ASN A 306 1.03 19.73 -19.95
C ASN A 306 1.88 21.02 -20.08
N GLY A 307 1.68 22.02 -19.22
CA GLY A 307 2.33 23.33 -19.31
C GLY A 307 3.57 23.58 -18.42
N HIS A 308 3.90 22.69 -17.49
CA HIS A 308 4.91 22.97 -16.43
C HIS A 308 5.99 21.89 -16.20
N LEU A 309 6.20 21.00 -17.16
CA LEU A 309 7.35 20.08 -17.17
C LEU A 309 8.42 20.47 -18.21
N THR A 310 8.51 21.75 -18.59
CA THR A 310 9.77 22.28 -19.11
C THR A 310 10.73 22.39 -17.93
N PRO A 311 11.94 21.80 -17.98
CA PRO A 311 12.89 21.93 -16.90
C PRO A 311 13.29 23.40 -16.79
N CYS A 312 12.80 24.08 -15.76
CA CYS A 312 13.47 25.27 -15.26
C CYS A 312 14.85 24.82 -14.79
N LYS A 313 15.83 24.91 -15.69
CA LYS A 313 17.23 25.04 -15.32
C LYS A 313 17.34 26.30 -14.46
N VAL A 314 17.52 26.11 -13.15
CA VAL A 314 18.23 27.08 -12.31
C VAL A 314 19.63 26.52 -12.11
#